data_AF-A0A842MMU2-F1
#
_entry.id   AF-A0A842MMU2-F1
#
_cell.length_a   1.000
_cell.length_b   1.000
_cell.length_c   1.000
_cell.angle_alpha   90.00
_cell.angle_beta   90.00
_cell.angle_gamma   90.00
#
_symmetry.space_group_name_H-M   'P 1'
#
loop_
_entity.id
_entity.type
_entity.pdbx_description
1 polymer ?
#
loop_
_entity_poly.entity_id
_entity_poly.type
_entity_poly.pdbx_seq_one_letter_code
_entity_poly.pdbx_strand_id
1 'polypeptide(L)'
;MKLSIILVFICAFLVIPFARAIDTDKDGISDEDELSYAKEFAPILYFEKGEEVYPVAVEYHIKNSNLNKSVDGENILVDSNPSAENLSKYKNPDENYYLDNRKGSIDDNGIIEDYINEMEELGYAVYARVTPSGSNIVIQYWFFYAFNKGPLNIHEGDWEMVQLIIDPSSQPTYAMYSQHNGGQKAEWKDVEKDGNHIKVYVARGSHANYFMYYQGKTGLANDAVGKNGKIIYPDDYNLVILWEKGNHISQQNWIDFAGRWGEFGSAEDELRGKRGPYGPAYRENGEMWNKPVEWGESLSSLSPLMLKLDWFFYNFVLIFMLLTVLSLLIILFSIYRRYKKTGKKSLFFLSIDGMNAKSIGNILCILGIVIAFLSLLFPWYSVFVDIQAGSYKTPGMVKIISIDGMEGIKLNLMEKNSGLVQFFSFPIPFSYVIGIGLFLFILGFIGIIESRKAGRKYISRGIKLMVPFILIIAVAILISRIPSMQSIPYQDDIKEIMEKISSSPLKGDENLLLPNYGSLHLKWGIDIGAIMLLISGIILIIAGIIEIKAKEEVK
;
A
#
# COMPACT_ATOMS: atom_id res chain seq x y z
N MET A 1 -13.24 89.25 36.17
CA MET A 1 -12.83 89.57 34.79
C MET A 1 -11.63 88.70 34.44
N LYS A 2 -11.81 87.76 33.49
CA LYS A 2 -10.82 87.15 32.55
C LYS A 2 -9.50 86.55 33.12
N LEU A 3 -8.91 85.48 32.60
CA LEU A 3 -9.24 84.36 31.73
C LEU A 3 -7.89 83.60 31.60
N SER A 4 -7.92 82.26 31.63
CA SER A 4 -7.07 81.26 30.95
C SER A 4 -5.59 81.54 30.59
N ILE A 5 -4.70 80.56 30.82
CA ILE A 5 -4.04 79.75 29.77
C ILE A 5 -3.22 78.59 30.40
N ILE A 6 -3.57 77.38 29.97
CA ILE A 6 -2.84 76.11 30.05
C ILE A 6 -2.08 75.96 28.71
N LEU A 7 -0.82 75.54 28.71
CA LEU A 7 -0.13 75.00 27.50
C LEU A 7 0.95 73.99 27.96
N VAL A 8 0.61 72.70 28.05
CA VAL A 8 0.85 71.62 27.05
C VAL A 8 2.34 71.30 26.87
N PHE A 9 2.74 70.18 27.48
CA PHE A 9 4.02 69.50 27.34
C PHE A 9 3.73 68.06 26.87
N ILE A 10 3.22 67.87 25.64
CA ILE A 10 2.99 66.54 25.04
C ILE A 10 3.20 66.61 23.52
N CYS A 11 3.75 65.53 22.96
CA CYS A 11 3.86 65.16 21.54
C CYS A 11 5.18 65.48 20.83
N ALA A 12 6.20 64.68 21.15
CA ALA A 12 7.19 64.24 20.17
C ALA A 12 7.64 62.80 20.49
N PHE A 13 6.69 61.86 20.60
CA PHE A 13 7.02 60.45 20.38
C PHE A 13 6.88 60.19 18.89
N LEU A 14 8.02 59.85 18.29
CA LEU A 14 8.17 59.39 16.93
C LEU A 14 7.06 58.42 16.54
N VAL A 15 6.25 58.82 15.57
CA VAL A 15 5.55 57.87 14.69
C VAL A 15 6.65 57.26 13.83
N ILE A 16 7.25 56.16 14.30
CA ILE A 16 7.92 55.24 13.38
C ILE A 16 6.76 54.64 12.57
N PRO A 17 6.69 54.84 11.24
CA PRO A 17 5.74 54.10 10.44
C PRO A 17 6.11 52.64 10.63
N PHE A 18 5.23 51.85 11.27
CA PHE A 18 5.28 50.41 11.13
C PHE A 18 5.23 50.16 9.62
N ALA A 19 6.36 49.75 9.04
CA ALA A 19 6.37 49.22 7.70
C ALA A 19 5.34 48.10 7.69
N ARG A 20 4.31 48.22 6.84
CA ARG A 20 3.38 47.11 6.64
C ARG A 20 4.22 45.93 6.16
N ALA A 21 4.05 44.78 6.80
CA ALA A 21 4.64 43.54 6.31
C ALA A 21 4.20 43.35 4.85
N ILE A 22 5.15 42.91 4.02
CA ILE A 22 4.91 42.72 2.59
C ILE A 22 4.12 41.42 2.43
N ASP A 23 3.05 41.49 1.65
CA ASP A 23 2.18 40.38 1.27
C ASP A 23 2.04 40.50 -0.25
N THR A 24 2.89 39.77 -0.97
CA THR A 24 3.06 39.98 -2.42
C THR A 24 1.97 39.29 -3.22
N ASP A 25 1.53 38.11 -2.78
CA ASP A 25 0.47 37.33 -3.42
C ASP A 25 -0.94 37.60 -2.84
N LYS A 26 -1.03 38.52 -1.88
CA LYS A 26 -2.27 39.13 -1.38
C LYS A 26 -3.25 38.11 -0.82
N ASP A 27 -2.73 37.03 -0.26
CA ASP A 27 -3.54 36.00 0.36
C ASP A 27 -3.98 36.38 1.78
N GLY A 28 -3.34 37.39 2.39
CA GLY A 28 -3.61 37.91 3.72
C GLY A 28 -2.60 37.50 4.79
N ILE A 29 -1.53 36.77 4.42
CA ILE A 29 -0.38 36.41 5.24
C ILE A 29 0.84 37.15 4.69
N SER A 30 1.75 37.60 5.57
CA SER A 30 2.96 38.27 5.08
C SER A 30 3.99 37.27 4.57
N ASP A 31 4.75 37.64 3.54
CA ASP A 31 5.81 36.80 2.96
C ASP A 31 6.83 36.31 4.03
N GLU A 32 7.05 37.11 5.09
CA GLU A 32 7.90 36.77 6.22
C GLU A 32 7.27 35.69 7.13
N ASP A 33 5.97 35.81 7.41
CA ASP A 33 5.23 34.84 8.21
C ASP A 33 5.09 33.51 7.46
N GLU A 34 4.81 33.54 6.15
CA GLU A 34 4.78 32.35 5.30
C GLU A 34 6.10 31.57 5.39
N LEU A 35 7.22 32.28 5.21
CA LEU A 35 8.56 31.69 5.30
C LEU A 35 8.85 31.14 6.69
N SER A 36 8.40 31.84 7.74
CA SER A 36 8.58 31.40 9.13
C SER A 36 7.82 30.10 9.39
N TYR A 37 6.53 30.04 9.05
CA TYR A 37 5.70 28.84 9.20
C TYR A 37 6.25 27.65 8.39
N ALA A 38 6.62 27.90 7.13
CA ALA A 38 7.15 26.88 6.25
C ALA A 38 8.49 26.29 6.75
N LYS A 39 9.34 27.10 7.40
CA LYS A 39 10.59 26.62 7.98
C LYS A 39 10.39 25.90 9.31
N GLU A 40 9.55 26.45 10.18
CA GLU A 40 9.31 25.91 11.52
C GLU A 40 8.78 24.48 11.47
N PHE A 41 7.90 24.18 10.52
CA PHE A 41 7.23 22.89 10.41
C PHE A 41 7.72 22.02 9.24
N ALA A 42 8.86 22.38 8.64
CA ALA A 42 9.38 21.72 7.45
C ALA A 42 9.54 20.20 7.66
N PRO A 43 9.18 19.34 6.69
CA PRO A 43 9.17 17.89 6.89
C PRO A 43 10.58 17.27 6.86
N ILE A 44 10.76 16.16 7.58
CA ILE A 44 11.87 15.22 7.41
C ILE A 44 11.34 14.01 6.65
N LEU A 45 11.93 13.71 5.50
CA LEU A 45 11.50 12.63 4.62
C LEU A 45 12.34 11.38 4.90
N TYR A 46 11.69 10.29 5.28
CA TYR A 46 12.29 8.97 5.50
C TYR A 46 11.90 8.03 4.37
N PHE A 47 12.88 7.54 3.63
CA PHE A 47 12.66 6.62 2.52
C PHE A 47 12.91 5.16 2.92
N GLU A 48 12.23 4.23 2.24
CA GLU A 48 12.56 2.81 2.31
C GLU A 48 13.85 2.52 1.54
N LYS A 49 14.56 1.45 1.91
CA LYS A 49 15.76 1.04 1.18
C LYS A 49 15.42 0.70 -0.29
N GLY A 50 16.28 1.15 -1.19
CA GLY A 50 16.10 0.93 -2.62
C GLY A 50 15.15 1.91 -3.29
N GLU A 51 14.74 2.99 -2.62
CA GLU A 51 14.25 4.16 -3.33
C GLU A 51 15.38 4.77 -4.19
N GLU A 52 15.02 5.10 -5.42
CA GLU A 52 15.90 5.63 -6.47
C GLU A 52 15.53 7.07 -6.84
N VAL A 53 14.26 7.46 -6.66
CA VAL A 53 13.70 8.75 -7.06
C VAL A 53 13.34 9.56 -5.82
N TYR A 54 13.83 10.80 -5.75
CA TYR A 54 13.62 11.70 -4.61
C TYR A 54 13.03 13.04 -5.09
N PRO A 55 12.49 13.87 -4.18
CA PRO A 55 11.85 15.12 -4.56
C PRO A 55 12.79 16.04 -5.32
N VAL A 56 12.37 16.50 -6.48
CA VAL A 56 13.16 17.30 -7.42
C VAL A 56 12.35 18.50 -7.90
N ALA A 57 13.06 19.53 -8.34
CA ALA A 57 12.43 20.72 -8.88
C ALA A 57 11.69 20.40 -10.20
N VAL A 58 10.49 20.96 -10.38
CA VAL A 58 9.62 20.75 -11.54
C VAL A 58 10.29 21.12 -12.86
N GLU A 59 11.26 22.01 -12.82
CA GLU A 59 12.07 22.46 -13.95
C GLU A 59 12.75 21.28 -14.66
N TYR A 60 13.17 20.24 -13.92
CA TYR A 60 13.71 19.02 -14.50
C TYR A 60 12.71 18.37 -15.45
N HIS A 61 11.47 18.20 -14.99
CA HIS A 61 10.43 17.53 -15.78
C HIS A 61 9.98 18.42 -16.94
N ILE A 62 9.74 19.71 -16.71
CA ILE A 62 9.36 20.65 -17.79
C ILE A 62 10.43 20.68 -18.89
N LYS A 63 11.72 20.79 -18.52
CA LYS A 63 12.85 20.82 -19.47
C LYS A 63 12.97 19.54 -20.28
N ASN A 64 12.55 18.40 -19.72
CA ASN A 64 12.68 17.09 -20.35
C ASN A 64 11.40 16.61 -21.04
N SER A 65 10.27 17.31 -20.90
CA SER A 65 8.98 16.88 -21.45
C SER A 65 8.53 17.67 -22.67
N ASN A 66 7.80 17.03 -23.58
CA ASN A 66 6.95 17.68 -24.58
C ASN A 66 5.64 18.10 -23.90
N LEU A 67 5.01 19.17 -24.36
CA LEU A 67 3.60 19.43 -24.09
C LEU A 67 2.76 18.86 -25.23
N ASN A 68 1.85 17.97 -24.86
CA ASN A 68 0.96 17.26 -25.77
C ASN A 68 -0.51 17.51 -25.39
N LYS A 69 -1.42 17.18 -26.31
CA LYS A 69 -2.88 17.15 -26.10
C LYS A 69 -3.44 15.81 -26.55
N SER A 70 -4.26 15.18 -25.71
CA SER A 70 -4.96 13.95 -26.07
C SER A 70 -6.32 14.28 -26.70
N VAL A 71 -6.53 13.86 -27.95
CA VAL A 71 -7.79 14.04 -28.69
C VAL A 71 -8.22 12.67 -29.22
N ASP A 72 -9.36 12.17 -28.74
CA ASP A 72 -9.89 10.85 -29.10
C ASP A 72 -8.90 9.68 -28.91
N GLY A 73 -7.97 9.83 -27.95
CA GLY A 73 -6.91 8.86 -27.67
C GLY A 73 -5.66 9.00 -28.53
N GLU A 74 -5.62 9.96 -29.45
CA GLU A 74 -4.43 10.30 -30.23
C GLU A 74 -3.62 11.41 -29.56
N ASN A 75 -2.30 11.32 -29.66
CA ASN A 75 -1.35 12.31 -29.16
C ASN A 75 -1.10 13.39 -30.22
N ILE A 76 -1.41 14.65 -29.87
CA ILE A 76 -1.08 15.83 -30.67
C ILE A 76 0.01 16.64 -29.93
N LEU A 77 1.18 16.76 -30.55
CA LEU A 77 2.26 17.61 -30.06
C LEU A 77 1.86 19.09 -30.14
N VAL A 78 1.98 19.81 -29.02
CA VAL A 78 1.66 21.24 -28.88
C VAL A 78 2.93 22.09 -28.80
N ASP A 79 3.88 21.70 -27.95
CA ASP A 79 5.16 22.37 -27.78
C ASP A 79 6.24 21.33 -27.45
N SER A 80 7.29 21.24 -28.27
CA SER A 80 8.39 20.30 -28.04
C SER A 80 9.39 20.77 -26.98
N ASN A 81 9.28 22.00 -26.49
CA ASN A 81 10.14 22.53 -25.44
C ASN A 81 9.35 23.54 -24.57
N PRO A 82 8.37 23.06 -23.79
CA PRO A 82 7.57 23.90 -22.94
C PRO A 82 8.42 24.60 -21.88
N SER A 83 7.90 25.71 -21.39
CA SER A 83 8.46 26.46 -20.27
C SER A 83 7.38 26.68 -19.22
N ALA A 84 7.76 26.92 -17.96
CA ALA A 84 6.81 27.27 -16.91
C ALA A 84 5.89 28.43 -17.34
N GLU A 85 6.43 29.44 -18.02
CA GLU A 85 5.64 30.56 -18.55
C GLU A 85 4.59 30.12 -19.58
N ASN A 86 4.96 29.27 -20.54
CA ASN A 86 4.03 28.77 -21.54
C ASN A 86 2.94 27.88 -20.93
N LEU A 87 3.26 27.09 -19.91
CA LEU A 87 2.31 26.17 -19.28
C LEU A 87 1.11 26.89 -18.63
N SER A 88 1.30 28.11 -18.13
CA SER A 88 0.21 28.94 -17.58
C SER A 88 -0.92 29.24 -18.57
N LYS A 89 -0.72 29.03 -19.87
CA LYS A 89 -1.77 29.27 -20.90
C LYS A 89 -2.83 28.17 -20.88
N TYR A 90 -2.53 27.00 -20.33
CA TYR A 90 -3.37 25.80 -20.42
C TYR A 90 -4.07 25.54 -19.09
N LYS A 91 -5.13 26.33 -18.81
CA LYS A 91 -5.80 26.39 -17.50
C LYS A 91 -7.06 25.51 -17.38
N ASN A 92 -7.50 24.87 -18.46
CA ASN A 92 -8.71 24.06 -18.52
C ASN A 92 -8.38 22.56 -18.47
N PRO A 93 -8.72 21.83 -17.40
CA PRO A 93 -8.43 20.39 -17.28
C PRO A 93 -9.18 19.55 -18.32
N ASP A 94 -10.33 20.02 -18.81
CA ASP A 94 -11.14 19.30 -19.82
C ASP A 94 -10.49 19.25 -21.20
N GLU A 95 -9.41 20.02 -21.41
CA GLU A 95 -8.68 20.02 -22.67
C GLU A 95 -7.60 18.94 -22.78
N ASN A 96 -7.38 18.12 -21.74
CA ASN A 96 -6.51 16.94 -21.79
C ASN A 96 -5.07 17.22 -22.25
N TYR A 97 -4.49 18.35 -21.82
CA TYR A 97 -3.06 18.59 -21.99
C TYR A 97 -2.23 17.76 -21.01
N TYR A 98 -1.02 17.39 -21.41
CA TYR A 98 -0.11 16.63 -20.57
C TYR A 98 1.35 16.83 -20.96
N LEU A 99 2.24 16.66 -19.99
CA LEU A 99 3.68 16.62 -20.17
C LEU A 99 4.12 15.18 -20.41
N ASP A 100 4.90 14.95 -21.46
CA ASP A 100 5.37 13.62 -21.90
C ASP A 100 6.89 13.62 -21.94
N ASN A 101 7.54 12.85 -21.07
CA ASN A 101 8.97 12.95 -20.83
C ASN A 101 9.79 12.29 -21.95
N ARG A 102 10.70 13.04 -22.57
CA ARG A 102 11.51 12.54 -23.70
C ARG A 102 12.59 11.53 -23.29
N LYS A 103 12.84 11.32 -22.00
CA LYS A 103 13.95 10.48 -21.50
C LYS A 103 13.59 9.00 -21.42
N GLY A 104 12.32 8.65 -21.43
CA GLY A 104 11.84 7.27 -21.32
C GLY A 104 10.32 7.25 -21.21
N SER A 105 9.74 6.09 -20.91
CA SER A 105 8.30 5.95 -20.69
C SER A 105 8.01 5.01 -19.51
N ILE A 106 6.73 4.71 -19.27
CA ILE A 106 6.32 3.74 -18.25
C ILE A 106 6.81 2.30 -18.49
N ASP A 107 7.28 1.99 -19.70
CA ASP A 107 7.74 0.65 -20.11
C ASP A 107 9.27 0.45 -19.93
N ASP A 108 10.00 1.50 -19.53
CA ASP A 108 11.45 1.46 -19.33
C ASP A 108 11.90 2.19 -18.05
N ASN A 109 13.22 2.37 -17.87
CA ASN A 109 13.79 3.11 -16.73
C ASN A 109 14.48 4.40 -17.18
N GLY A 110 14.31 4.86 -18.42
CA GLY A 110 15.09 5.95 -19.00
C GLY A 110 14.98 7.26 -18.22
N ILE A 111 13.79 7.59 -17.72
CA ILE A 111 13.55 8.78 -16.88
C ILE A 111 14.29 8.67 -15.54
N ILE A 112 14.29 7.49 -14.93
CA ILE A 112 14.97 7.23 -13.66
C ILE A 112 16.48 7.30 -13.84
N GLU A 113 17.00 6.67 -14.90
CA GLU A 113 18.43 6.68 -15.22
C GLU A 113 18.94 8.10 -15.49
N ASP A 114 18.19 8.91 -16.26
CA ASP A 114 18.52 10.32 -16.51
C ASP A 114 18.48 11.15 -15.22
N TYR A 115 17.43 10.99 -14.40
CA TYR A 115 17.29 11.66 -13.12
C TYR A 115 18.48 11.37 -12.20
N ILE A 116 18.86 10.10 -12.05
CA ILE A 116 20.00 9.69 -11.20
C ILE A 116 21.30 10.33 -11.69
N ASN A 117 21.50 10.41 -13.01
CA ASN A 117 22.70 11.01 -13.59
C ASN A 117 22.79 12.53 -13.36
N GLU A 118 21.66 13.24 -13.31
CA GLU A 118 21.61 14.70 -13.06
C GLU A 118 21.45 15.05 -11.56
N MET A 119 21.18 14.06 -10.70
CA MET A 119 20.76 14.25 -9.31
C MET A 119 21.71 15.11 -8.45
N GLU A 120 23.02 14.98 -8.65
CA GLU A 120 24.02 15.76 -7.88
C GLU A 120 23.92 17.26 -8.17
N GLU A 121 23.59 17.64 -9.41
CA GLU A 121 23.40 19.03 -9.81
C GLU A 121 22.01 19.54 -9.44
N LEU A 122 20.98 18.71 -9.59
CA LEU A 122 19.59 19.09 -9.33
C LEU A 122 19.32 19.33 -7.83
N GLY A 123 19.94 18.54 -6.96
CA GLY A 123 19.63 18.54 -5.52
C GLY A 123 18.18 18.13 -5.24
N TYR A 124 17.71 18.47 -4.03
CA TYR A 124 16.35 18.20 -3.57
C TYR A 124 15.51 19.47 -3.52
N ALA A 125 14.22 19.37 -3.84
CA ALA A 125 13.29 20.48 -3.74
C ALA A 125 12.01 20.07 -3.00
N VAL A 126 11.55 20.96 -2.13
CA VAL A 126 10.25 20.86 -1.45
C VAL A 126 9.54 22.20 -1.63
N TYR A 127 8.27 22.15 -2.02
CA TYR A 127 7.47 23.35 -2.23
C TYR A 127 6.52 23.56 -1.05
N ALA A 128 6.52 24.74 -0.45
CA ALA A 128 5.65 25.06 0.69
C ALA A 128 4.64 26.14 0.31
N ARG A 129 3.35 25.88 0.53
CA ARG A 129 2.30 26.90 0.44
C ARG A 129 1.74 27.15 1.84
N VAL A 130 1.70 28.40 2.27
CA VAL A 130 1.06 28.81 3.51
C VAL A 130 -0.13 29.66 3.11
N THR A 131 -1.33 29.31 3.59
CA THR A 131 -2.56 29.97 3.10
C THR A 131 -3.60 30.05 4.21
N PRO A 132 -4.39 31.13 4.30
CA PRO A 132 -5.46 31.22 5.29
C PRO A 132 -6.66 30.37 4.85
N SER A 133 -7.28 29.70 5.82
CA SER A 133 -8.53 28.96 5.62
C SER A 133 -9.47 29.18 6.80
N GLY A 134 -10.39 30.13 6.64
CA GLY A 134 -11.26 30.57 7.74
C GLY A 134 -10.44 31.30 8.81
N SER A 135 -10.47 30.80 10.05
CA SER A 135 -9.63 31.31 11.14
C SER A 135 -8.28 30.59 11.26
N ASN A 136 -8.08 29.52 10.50
CA ASN A 136 -6.89 28.69 10.56
C ASN A 136 -5.88 29.12 9.49
N ILE A 137 -4.62 28.76 9.69
CA ILE A 137 -3.59 28.77 8.65
C ILE A 137 -3.37 27.31 8.23
N VAL A 138 -3.22 27.07 6.93
CA VAL A 138 -2.83 25.77 6.40
C VAL A 138 -1.43 25.88 5.82
N ILE A 139 -0.57 24.93 6.18
CA ILE A 139 0.76 24.78 5.60
C ILE A 139 0.74 23.49 4.77
N GLN A 140 0.99 23.57 3.47
CA GLN A 140 1.11 22.42 2.57
C GLN A 140 2.55 22.30 2.10
N TYR A 141 3.12 21.10 2.18
CA TYR A 141 4.39 20.74 1.59
C TYR A 141 4.14 19.78 0.43
N TRP A 142 4.52 20.20 -0.78
CA TRP A 142 4.37 19.45 -2.01
C TRP A 142 5.73 18.90 -2.45
N PHE A 143 5.70 17.66 -2.94
CA PHE A 143 6.85 16.92 -3.42
C PHE A 143 6.61 16.51 -4.87
N PHE A 144 7.53 16.90 -5.74
CA PHE A 144 7.51 16.44 -7.12
C PHE A 144 8.56 15.36 -7.34
N TYR A 145 8.18 14.23 -7.93
CA TYR A 145 9.12 13.16 -8.28
C TYR A 145 9.18 13.01 -9.80
N ALA A 146 10.37 12.69 -10.32
CA ALA A 146 10.57 12.54 -11.76
C ALA A 146 9.71 11.41 -12.37
N PHE A 147 9.45 10.36 -11.59
CA PHE A 147 8.80 9.13 -12.04
C PHE A 147 8.26 8.34 -10.86
N ASN A 148 7.05 7.79 -10.96
CA ASN A 148 6.44 6.87 -10.00
C ASN A 148 6.61 5.43 -10.47
N LYS A 149 7.32 4.61 -9.69
CA LYS A 149 7.55 3.17 -9.95
C LYS A 149 6.74 2.28 -9.00
N GLY A 150 5.60 2.80 -8.52
CA GLY A 150 4.67 2.09 -7.67
C GLY A 150 4.16 0.82 -8.36
N PRO A 151 4.01 -0.31 -7.66
CA PRO A 151 3.67 -1.59 -8.28
C PRO A 151 2.29 -1.59 -8.97
N LEU A 152 1.40 -0.66 -8.62
CA LEU A 152 0.05 -0.56 -9.18
C LEU A 152 -0.14 0.63 -10.12
N ASN A 153 0.58 1.72 -9.87
CA ASN A 153 0.42 3.03 -10.47
C ASN A 153 1.77 3.53 -11.04
N ILE A 154 2.36 2.79 -11.97
CA ILE A 154 3.55 3.29 -12.67
C ILE A 154 3.14 4.43 -13.58
N HIS A 155 3.78 5.60 -13.43
CA HIS A 155 3.54 6.77 -14.28
C HIS A 155 4.74 7.72 -14.28
N GLU A 156 4.84 8.51 -15.34
CA GLU A 156 5.77 9.63 -15.40
C GLU A 156 5.32 10.76 -14.48
N GLY A 157 6.28 11.47 -13.87
CA GLY A 157 6.01 12.57 -12.95
C GLY A 157 5.20 12.14 -11.72
N ASP A 158 5.32 12.84 -10.61
CA ASP A 158 4.45 12.55 -9.46
C ASP A 158 4.27 13.76 -8.57
N TRP A 159 3.07 13.92 -8.01
CA TRP A 159 2.74 14.98 -7.07
C TRP A 159 2.11 14.42 -5.81
N GLU A 160 2.87 14.54 -4.74
CA GLU A 160 2.51 14.12 -3.40
C GLU A 160 2.55 15.32 -2.45
N MET A 161 1.79 15.24 -1.35
CA MET A 161 1.61 16.36 -0.43
C MET A 161 1.37 15.92 1.03
N VAL A 162 1.91 16.69 1.96
CA VAL A 162 1.49 16.66 3.36
C VAL A 162 1.07 18.06 3.78
N GLN A 163 0.05 18.18 4.64
CA GLN A 163 -0.38 19.48 5.17
C GLN A 163 -0.61 19.47 6.67
N LEU A 164 -0.52 20.66 7.27
CA LEU A 164 -0.81 20.95 8.66
C LEU A 164 -1.91 21.99 8.77
N ILE A 165 -2.80 21.83 9.74
CA ILE A 165 -3.76 22.85 10.16
C ILE A 165 -3.23 23.54 11.42
N ILE A 166 -2.97 24.84 11.32
CA ILE A 166 -2.56 25.71 12.42
C ILE A 166 -3.78 26.51 12.89
N ASP A 167 -4.08 26.44 14.18
CA ASP A 167 -5.20 27.14 14.78
C ASP A 167 -4.92 28.65 14.99
N PRO A 168 -5.92 29.46 15.40
CA PRO A 168 -5.72 30.89 15.66
C PRO A 168 -4.73 31.21 16.79
N SER A 169 -4.35 30.22 17.60
CA SER A 169 -3.33 30.34 18.65
C SER A 169 -1.93 29.97 18.15
N SER A 170 -1.77 29.85 16.82
CA SER A 170 -0.52 29.42 16.16
C SER A 170 -0.06 28.03 16.59
N GLN A 171 -1.01 27.13 16.91
CA GLN A 171 -0.69 25.75 17.27
C GLN A 171 -1.17 24.77 16.20
N PRO A 172 -0.32 23.81 15.77
CA PRO A 172 -0.76 22.75 14.87
C PRO A 172 -1.75 21.81 15.58
N THR A 173 -2.85 21.49 14.90
CA THR A 173 -3.95 20.66 15.43
C THR A 173 -4.08 19.33 14.72
N TYR A 174 -3.88 19.32 13.40
CA TYR A 174 -3.96 18.12 12.55
C TYR A 174 -2.85 18.13 11.51
N ALA A 175 -2.48 16.92 11.09
CA ALA A 175 -1.68 16.68 9.90
C ALA A 175 -2.44 15.75 8.94
N MET A 176 -2.29 15.96 7.64
CA MET A 176 -2.87 15.13 6.59
C MET A 176 -1.79 14.73 5.61
N TYR A 177 -1.63 13.42 5.37
CA TYR A 177 -0.63 12.88 4.47
C TYR A 177 -1.34 12.22 3.30
N SER A 178 -1.02 12.65 2.08
CA SER A 178 -1.56 12.05 0.86
C SER A 178 -1.04 10.64 0.63
N GLN A 179 -1.91 9.78 0.11
CA GLN A 179 -1.63 8.40 -0.23
C GLN A 179 -2.42 8.07 -1.50
N HIS A 180 -1.74 8.03 -2.65
CA HIS A 180 -2.37 7.80 -3.95
C HIS A 180 -3.44 8.89 -4.25
N ASN A 181 -4.67 8.50 -4.60
CA ASN A 181 -5.81 9.42 -4.80
C ASN A 181 -6.60 9.69 -3.50
N GLY A 182 -5.89 9.85 -2.38
CA GLY A 182 -6.50 9.96 -1.07
C GLY A 182 -5.47 10.29 0.00
N GLY A 183 -5.70 9.82 1.21
CA GLY A 183 -4.79 10.08 2.32
C GLY A 183 -5.36 9.70 3.67
N GLN A 184 -4.59 10.06 4.70
CA GLN A 184 -4.97 9.90 6.10
C GLN A 184 -4.74 11.18 6.86
N LYS A 185 -5.55 11.40 7.90
CA LYS A 185 -5.35 12.48 8.86
C LYS A 185 -5.02 11.96 10.24
N ALA A 186 -4.21 12.70 10.98
CA ALA A 186 -3.89 12.42 12.38
C ALA A 186 -3.98 13.71 13.20
N GLU A 187 -4.43 13.58 14.45
CA GLU A 187 -4.31 14.66 15.42
C GLU A 187 -2.82 14.95 15.66
N TRP A 188 -2.45 16.21 15.88
CA TRP A 188 -1.06 16.62 16.04
C TRP A 188 -0.33 15.82 17.11
N LYS A 189 -0.99 15.45 18.21
CA LYS A 189 -0.38 14.63 19.29
C LYS A 189 0.05 13.23 18.83
N ASP A 190 -0.54 12.71 17.76
CA ASP A 190 -0.29 11.34 17.25
C ASP A 190 0.71 11.31 16.09
N VAL A 191 1.16 12.49 15.60
CA VAL A 191 2.15 12.61 14.52
C VAL A 191 3.57 12.42 15.08
N GLU A 192 4.41 11.60 14.44
CA GLU A 192 5.83 11.52 14.81
C GLU A 192 6.61 12.75 14.32
N LYS A 193 7.44 13.32 15.19
CA LYS A 193 8.14 14.60 14.95
C LYS A 193 9.55 14.60 15.52
N ASP A 194 10.41 15.47 15.00
CA ASP A 194 11.66 15.90 15.63
C ASP A 194 11.61 17.42 15.83
N GLY A 195 11.47 17.87 17.08
CA GLY A 195 11.00 19.23 17.36
C GLY A 195 9.63 19.48 16.71
N ASN A 196 9.55 20.51 15.87
CA ASN A 196 8.35 20.85 15.09
C ASN A 196 8.36 20.24 13.67
N HIS A 197 9.45 19.57 13.27
CA HIS A 197 9.56 18.94 11.97
C HIS A 197 8.82 17.61 11.95
N ILE A 198 7.81 17.51 11.08
CA ILE A 198 7.03 16.28 10.91
C ILE A 198 7.85 15.19 10.22
N LYS A 199 7.72 13.95 10.67
CA LYS A 199 8.33 12.80 10.00
C LYS A 199 7.35 12.28 8.96
N VAL A 200 7.81 12.18 7.72
CA VAL A 200 7.05 11.65 6.60
C VAL A 200 7.76 10.38 6.14
N TYR A 201 7.08 9.24 6.24
CA TYR A 201 7.60 7.97 5.75
C TYR A 201 7.10 7.73 4.34
N VAL A 202 7.98 7.88 3.37
CA VAL A 202 7.66 7.84 1.94
C VAL A 202 7.75 6.39 1.45
N ALA A 203 6.67 5.91 0.82
CA ALA A 203 6.63 4.58 0.24
C ALA A 203 7.53 4.48 -0.99
N ARG A 204 8.24 3.35 -1.12
CA ARG A 204 9.14 3.13 -2.26
C ARG A 204 8.38 3.08 -3.59
N GLY A 205 8.81 3.89 -4.54
CA GLY A 205 8.31 3.94 -5.91
C GLY A 205 6.96 4.65 -6.05
N SER A 206 6.00 4.41 -5.15
CA SER A 206 4.68 5.06 -5.19
C SER A 206 4.64 6.45 -4.56
N HIS A 207 5.65 6.79 -3.75
CA HIS A 207 5.81 8.05 -3.01
C HIS A 207 4.69 8.42 -2.03
N ALA A 208 3.68 7.55 -1.85
CA ALA A 208 2.62 7.74 -0.87
C ALA A 208 3.19 8.00 0.54
N ASN A 209 2.58 8.92 1.27
CA ASN A 209 3.10 9.45 2.53
C ASN A 209 2.41 8.82 3.75
N TYR A 210 3.21 8.31 4.68
CA TYR A 210 2.74 7.59 5.87
C TYR A 210 3.21 8.20 7.19
N PHE A 211 2.38 8.08 8.23
CA PHE A 211 2.67 8.57 9.58
C PHE A 211 3.65 7.67 10.34
N MET A 212 3.68 6.36 10.04
CA MET A 212 4.59 5.40 10.68
C MET A 212 5.36 4.57 9.62
N TYR A 213 6.64 4.31 9.89
CA TYR A 213 7.54 3.55 9.00
C TYR A 213 7.14 2.10 8.69
N TYR A 214 6.13 1.56 9.37
CA TYR A 214 5.64 0.19 9.18
C TYR A 214 4.23 0.13 8.57
N GLN A 215 3.63 1.27 8.20
CA GLN A 215 2.34 1.32 7.52
C GLN A 215 2.41 0.79 6.08
N GLY A 216 1.25 0.78 5.41
CA GLY A 216 1.13 0.45 3.99
C GLY A 216 0.89 -1.04 3.71
N LYS A 217 1.03 -1.93 4.71
CA LYS A 217 0.94 -3.39 4.53
C LYS A 217 -0.47 -3.95 4.43
N THR A 218 -1.46 -3.22 4.90
CA THR A 218 -2.86 -3.65 4.92
C THR A 218 -3.72 -2.99 3.83
N GLY A 219 -3.19 -1.99 3.12
CA GLY A 219 -3.85 -1.35 1.99
C GLY A 219 -3.75 -2.17 0.69
N LEU A 220 -4.57 -1.83 -0.30
CA LEU A 220 -4.57 -2.50 -1.62
C LEU A 220 -3.23 -2.36 -2.35
N ALA A 221 -2.57 -1.20 -2.21
CA ALA A 221 -1.25 -0.98 -2.80
C ALA A 221 -0.14 -1.82 -2.15
N ASN A 222 -0.34 -2.28 -0.91
CA ASN A 222 0.67 -3.02 -0.12
C ASN A 222 2.05 -2.34 -0.16
N ASP A 223 2.05 -1.03 0.07
CA ASP A 223 3.22 -0.18 -0.11
C ASP A 223 4.43 -0.64 0.72
N ALA A 224 5.61 -0.43 0.15
CA ALA A 224 6.88 -0.67 0.81
C ALA A 224 7.32 0.59 1.56
N VAL A 225 6.89 0.70 2.82
CA VAL A 225 7.26 1.80 3.72
C VAL A 225 8.38 1.34 4.66
N GLY A 226 9.31 2.23 4.99
CA GLY A 226 10.39 1.94 5.92
C GLY A 226 11.11 3.20 6.41
N LYS A 227 12.15 2.99 7.21
CA LYS A 227 13.07 4.04 7.71
C LYS A 227 14.53 3.61 7.59
N ASN A 228 14.79 2.76 6.61
CA ASN A 228 16.04 2.03 6.40
C ASN A 228 16.77 2.46 5.12
N GLY A 229 16.26 3.47 4.41
CA GLY A 229 16.87 4.10 3.25
C GLY A 229 17.44 5.49 3.59
N LYS A 230 17.42 6.38 2.59
CA LYS A 230 17.87 7.77 2.74
C LYS A 230 16.92 8.55 3.64
N ILE A 231 17.47 9.52 4.37
CA ILE A 231 16.72 10.52 5.13
C ILE A 231 17.10 11.87 4.52
N ILE A 232 16.11 12.72 4.27
CA ILE A 232 16.31 14.08 3.79
C ILE A 232 15.76 15.02 4.86
N TYR A 233 16.65 15.82 5.44
CA TYR A 233 16.33 16.83 6.45
C TYR A 233 16.03 18.19 5.80
N PRO A 234 15.39 19.12 6.53
CA PRO A 234 15.14 20.48 6.05
C PRO A 234 16.37 21.21 5.48
N ASP A 235 17.56 20.96 6.03
CA ASP A 235 18.81 21.58 5.56
C ASP A 235 19.35 20.94 4.26
N ASP A 236 18.82 19.78 3.85
CA ASP A 236 19.28 19.03 2.66
C ASP A 236 18.53 19.42 1.38
N TYR A 237 17.38 20.12 1.47
CA TYR A 237 16.57 20.51 0.32
C TYR A 237 16.38 22.01 0.18
N ASN A 238 16.14 22.45 -1.04
CA ASN A 238 15.67 23.80 -1.33
C ASN A 238 14.17 23.91 -1.00
N LEU A 239 13.83 24.70 0.01
CA LEU A 239 12.45 25.01 0.38
C LEU A 239 11.95 26.19 -0.45
N VAL A 240 11.04 25.94 -1.38
CA VAL A 240 10.47 26.94 -2.30
C VAL A 240 9.10 27.36 -1.79
N ILE A 241 8.95 28.63 -1.40
CA ILE A 241 7.63 29.18 -1.02
C ILE A 241 6.80 29.40 -2.28
N LEU A 242 5.62 28.78 -2.33
CA LEU A 242 4.63 28.90 -3.39
C LEU A 242 3.65 30.03 -3.06
N TRP A 243 3.35 30.83 -4.08
CA TRP A 243 2.29 31.83 -4.03
C TRP A 243 0.98 31.27 -4.58
N GLU A 244 -0.07 32.06 -4.43
CA GLU A 244 -1.40 31.67 -4.89
C GLU A 244 -1.56 31.56 -6.41
N LYS A 245 -2.44 30.65 -6.82
CA LYS A 245 -2.82 30.43 -8.22
C LYS A 245 -3.32 31.74 -8.85
N GLY A 246 -2.70 32.14 -9.97
CA GLY A 246 -3.04 33.37 -10.67
C GLY A 246 -2.48 34.66 -10.03
N ASN A 247 -1.77 34.56 -8.90
CA ASN A 247 -1.06 35.67 -8.28
C ASN A 247 0.34 35.26 -7.78
N HIS A 248 1.13 34.65 -8.67
CA HIS A 248 2.48 34.16 -8.39
C HIS A 248 3.54 34.84 -9.28
N ILE A 249 4.82 34.71 -8.92
CA ILE A 249 5.93 35.09 -9.80
C ILE A 249 5.97 34.26 -11.09
N SER A 250 6.65 34.77 -12.12
CA SER A 250 6.77 34.10 -13.43
C SER A 250 7.37 32.69 -13.39
N GLN A 251 8.26 32.43 -12.44
CA GLN A 251 8.91 31.14 -12.22
C GLN A 251 7.90 30.08 -11.77
N GLN A 252 6.79 30.50 -11.17
CA GLN A 252 5.72 29.65 -10.66
C GLN A 252 4.51 29.58 -11.61
N ASN A 253 4.63 30.08 -12.84
CA ASN A 253 3.58 30.01 -13.86
C ASN A 253 3.10 28.58 -14.17
N TRP A 254 3.88 27.56 -13.80
CA TRP A 254 3.46 26.15 -13.89
C TRP A 254 2.34 25.79 -12.90
N ILE A 255 2.09 26.55 -11.82
CA ILE A 255 0.96 26.32 -10.88
C ILE A 255 -0.38 26.43 -11.62
N ASP A 256 -0.46 27.32 -12.60
CA ASP A 256 -1.65 27.54 -13.43
C ASP A 256 -1.90 26.41 -14.45
N PHE A 257 -0.98 25.48 -14.62
CA PHE A 257 -1.11 24.39 -15.58
C PHE A 257 -2.14 23.35 -15.09
N ALA A 258 -3.23 23.22 -15.86
CA ALA A 258 -4.31 22.28 -15.57
C ALA A 258 -4.11 20.89 -16.17
N GLY A 259 -3.04 20.70 -16.95
CA GLY A 259 -2.73 19.43 -17.56
C GLY A 259 -2.07 18.45 -16.61
N ARG A 260 -1.78 17.26 -17.13
CA ARG A 260 -1.13 16.17 -16.40
C ARG A 260 0.39 16.27 -16.47
N TRP A 261 1.04 15.86 -15.40
CA TRP A 261 2.49 15.79 -15.27
C TRP A 261 2.94 14.36 -15.56
N GLY A 262 2.86 13.95 -16.83
CA GLY A 262 3.12 12.60 -17.30
C GLY A 262 2.12 12.15 -18.36
N GLU A 263 2.41 11.04 -19.05
CA GLU A 263 1.57 10.47 -20.12
C GLU A 263 0.07 10.44 -19.79
N PHE A 264 -0.76 10.69 -20.81
CA PHE A 264 -2.21 10.78 -20.63
C PHE A 264 -2.89 9.42 -20.44
N GLY A 265 -2.38 8.33 -21.02
CA GLY A 265 -2.94 6.97 -20.86
C GLY A 265 -4.42 6.77 -21.23
N SER A 266 -4.93 5.56 -20.98
CA SER A 266 -6.34 5.18 -21.19
C SER A 266 -7.24 5.50 -19.98
N ALA A 267 -8.56 5.38 -20.11
CA ALA A 267 -9.48 5.59 -18.98
C ALA A 267 -9.26 4.56 -17.84
N GLU A 268 -8.80 3.36 -18.19
CA GLU A 268 -8.40 2.33 -17.23
C GLU A 268 -7.11 2.71 -16.50
N ASP A 269 -6.15 3.36 -17.18
CA ASP A 269 -4.94 3.88 -16.54
C ASP A 269 -5.26 4.94 -15.47
N GLU A 270 -6.27 5.79 -15.66
CA GLU A 270 -6.68 6.79 -14.64
C GLU A 270 -7.05 6.12 -13.31
N LEU A 271 -7.84 5.06 -13.37
CA LEU A 271 -8.37 4.39 -12.18
C LEU A 271 -7.28 3.61 -11.44
N ARG A 272 -6.24 3.19 -12.17
CA ARG A 272 -5.05 2.57 -11.62
C ARG A 272 -4.02 3.57 -11.15
N GLY A 273 -4.25 4.87 -11.40
CA GLY A 273 -3.30 5.93 -11.16
C GLY A 273 -2.09 5.89 -12.09
N LYS A 274 -2.15 5.25 -13.25
CA LYS A 274 -1.04 5.15 -14.23
C LYS A 274 -0.94 6.34 -15.17
N ARG A 275 -1.87 7.30 -15.07
CA ARG A 275 -1.75 8.58 -15.77
C ARG A 275 -0.90 9.52 -14.94
N GLY A 276 -0.15 10.40 -15.60
CA GLY A 276 0.50 11.52 -14.92
C GLY A 276 -0.52 12.27 -14.06
N PRO A 277 -0.20 12.62 -12.80
CA PRO A 277 -1.12 13.30 -11.93
C PRO A 277 -1.30 14.76 -12.39
N TYR A 278 -2.40 15.38 -11.97
CA TYR A 278 -2.56 16.82 -12.10
C TYR A 278 -1.56 17.57 -11.21
N GLY A 279 -1.27 18.82 -11.55
CA GLY A 279 -0.46 19.69 -10.69
C GLY A 279 -1.17 20.07 -9.39
N PRO A 280 -0.46 20.67 -8.41
CA PRO A 280 -0.98 20.98 -7.07
C PRO A 280 -2.33 21.68 -7.06
N ALA A 281 -2.51 22.69 -7.92
CA ALA A 281 -3.74 23.49 -8.00
C ALA A 281 -4.97 22.75 -8.58
N TYR A 282 -4.77 21.54 -9.11
CA TYR A 282 -5.77 20.76 -9.84
C TYR A 282 -5.92 19.31 -9.33
N ARG A 283 -5.08 18.86 -8.39
CA ARG A 283 -5.21 17.54 -7.73
C ARG A 283 -6.54 17.41 -7.00
N GLU A 284 -7.13 16.22 -7.06
CA GLU A 284 -8.46 15.92 -6.47
C GLU A 284 -9.53 16.94 -6.89
N ASN A 285 -9.66 17.22 -8.19
CA ASN A 285 -10.55 18.26 -8.73
C ASN A 285 -10.27 19.67 -8.16
N GLY A 286 -9.03 19.92 -7.72
CA GLY A 286 -8.60 21.15 -7.07
C GLY A 286 -9.00 21.27 -5.60
N GLU A 287 -9.60 20.24 -4.98
CA GLU A 287 -10.01 20.28 -3.56
C GLU A 287 -8.82 20.46 -2.62
N MET A 288 -7.70 19.77 -2.90
CA MET A 288 -6.48 19.90 -2.10
C MET A 288 -5.98 21.34 -2.03
N TRP A 289 -6.09 22.12 -3.13
CA TRP A 289 -5.60 23.49 -3.19
C TRP A 289 -6.64 24.51 -2.72
N ASN A 290 -7.85 24.43 -3.26
CA ASN A 290 -8.88 25.46 -3.06
C ASN A 290 -9.64 25.29 -1.75
N LYS A 291 -9.67 24.07 -1.20
CA LYS A 291 -10.45 23.70 -0.01
C LYS A 291 -9.65 22.76 0.91
N PRO A 292 -8.44 23.17 1.33
CA PRO A 292 -7.51 22.25 2.00
C PRO A 292 -8.05 21.67 3.31
N VAL A 293 -8.85 22.44 4.06
CA VAL A 293 -9.50 21.96 5.30
C VAL A 293 -10.62 20.97 4.98
N GLU A 294 -11.50 21.24 4.03
CA GLU A 294 -12.58 20.31 3.63
C GLU A 294 -12.00 18.99 3.09
N TRP A 295 -10.97 19.06 2.24
CA TRP A 295 -10.26 17.88 1.76
C TRP A 295 -9.69 17.09 2.94
N GLY A 296 -8.99 17.76 3.85
CA GLY A 296 -8.41 17.13 5.02
C GLY A 296 -9.46 16.52 5.97
N GLU A 297 -10.64 17.11 6.09
CA GLU A 297 -11.76 16.58 6.86
C GLU A 297 -12.35 15.30 6.24
N SER A 298 -12.35 15.19 4.92
CA SER A 298 -12.82 14.01 4.17
C SER A 298 -11.95 12.76 4.39
N LEU A 299 -10.69 12.95 4.78
CA LEU A 299 -9.73 11.85 4.94
C LEU A 299 -10.06 10.95 6.14
N SER A 300 -9.72 9.67 5.96
CA SER A 300 -9.81 8.69 7.03
C SER A 300 -8.83 9.03 8.17
N SER A 301 -9.32 8.96 9.41
CA SER A 301 -8.46 9.14 10.58
C SER A 301 -7.51 7.96 10.76
N LEU A 302 -6.29 8.25 11.19
CA LEU A 302 -5.28 7.26 11.54
C LEU A 302 -5.83 6.29 12.59
N SER A 303 -5.95 5.01 12.22
CA SER A 303 -6.59 4.00 13.06
C SER A 303 -5.56 3.23 13.89
N PRO A 304 -5.61 3.27 15.24
CA PRO A 304 -4.70 2.50 16.08
C PRO A 304 -4.80 0.99 15.87
N LEU A 305 -5.97 0.49 15.46
CA LEU A 305 -6.15 -0.92 15.12
C LEU A 305 -5.40 -1.29 13.84
N MET A 306 -5.54 -0.47 12.79
CA MET A 306 -4.84 -0.70 11.52
C MET A 306 -3.33 -0.59 11.70
N LEU A 307 -2.85 0.38 12.48
CA LEU A 307 -1.43 0.48 12.81
C LEU A 307 -0.87 -0.77 13.49
N LYS A 308 -1.64 -1.42 14.39
CA LYS A 308 -1.21 -2.69 15.01
C LYS A 308 -1.16 -3.83 14.00
N LEU A 309 -2.09 -3.87 13.05
CA LEU A 309 -2.09 -4.87 11.97
C LEU A 309 -0.92 -4.66 11.01
N ASP A 310 -0.71 -3.42 10.55
CA ASP A 310 0.43 -3.03 9.74
C ASP A 310 1.76 -3.39 10.43
N TRP A 311 1.89 -3.05 11.72
CA TRP A 311 3.07 -3.42 12.50
C TRP A 311 3.29 -4.93 12.57
N PHE A 312 2.22 -5.71 12.78
CA PHE A 312 2.29 -7.16 12.82
C PHE A 312 2.75 -7.73 11.47
N PHE A 313 2.18 -7.24 10.36
CA PHE A 313 2.53 -7.72 9.02
C PHE A 313 3.93 -7.28 8.59
N TYR A 314 4.33 -6.05 8.91
CA TYR A 314 5.69 -5.56 8.72
C TYR A 314 6.72 -6.45 9.44
N ASN A 315 6.41 -6.88 10.67
CA ASN A 315 7.30 -7.74 11.47
C ASN A 315 7.02 -9.24 11.33
N PHE A 316 6.13 -9.66 10.43
CA PHE A 316 5.60 -11.02 10.39
C PHE A 316 6.70 -12.07 10.27
N VAL A 317 7.65 -11.86 9.36
CA VAL A 317 8.77 -12.79 9.12
C VAL A 317 9.62 -12.95 10.38
N LEU A 318 9.96 -11.85 11.06
CA LEU A 318 10.77 -11.88 12.28
C LEU A 318 10.02 -12.59 13.41
N ILE A 319 8.75 -12.24 13.64
CA ILE A 319 7.89 -12.86 14.66
C ILE A 319 7.79 -14.37 14.39
N PHE A 320 7.53 -14.74 13.14
CA PHE A 320 7.40 -16.14 12.72
C PHE A 320 8.71 -16.92 12.94
N MET A 321 9.87 -16.33 12.62
CA MET A 321 11.18 -16.94 12.87
C MET A 321 11.44 -17.14 14.37
N LEU A 322 11.18 -16.13 15.20
CA LEU A 322 11.36 -16.22 16.65
C LEU A 322 10.46 -17.29 17.28
N LEU A 323 9.18 -17.35 16.88
CA LEU A 323 8.24 -18.38 17.33
C LEU A 323 8.66 -19.79 16.86
N THR A 324 9.24 -19.89 15.67
CA THR A 324 9.78 -21.16 15.16
C THR A 324 10.96 -21.64 15.98
N VAL A 325 11.93 -20.76 16.27
CA VAL A 325 13.09 -21.07 17.11
C VAL A 325 12.65 -21.47 18.53
N LEU A 326 11.75 -20.71 19.14
CA LEU A 326 11.22 -21.02 20.47
C LEU A 326 10.52 -22.39 20.48
N SER A 327 9.68 -22.67 19.47
CA SER A 327 9.01 -23.96 19.33
C SER A 327 10.00 -25.11 19.17
N LEU A 328 11.07 -24.91 18.40
CA LEU A 328 12.14 -25.89 18.23
C LEU A 328 12.86 -26.16 19.56
N LEU A 329 13.21 -25.12 20.33
CA LEU A 329 13.85 -25.26 21.65
C LEU A 329 12.96 -26.04 22.63
N ILE A 330 11.66 -25.74 22.68
CA ILE A 330 10.69 -26.46 23.52
C ILE A 330 10.60 -27.94 23.12
N ILE A 331 10.60 -28.23 21.81
CA ILE A 331 10.58 -29.60 21.29
C ILE A 331 11.87 -30.33 21.64
N LEU A 332 13.04 -29.72 21.41
CA LEU A 332 14.34 -30.31 21.74
C LEU A 332 14.47 -30.59 23.24
N PHE A 333 14.05 -29.66 24.09
CA PHE A 333 14.01 -29.86 25.54
C PHE A 333 13.06 -31.02 25.92
N SER A 334 11.88 -31.09 25.29
CA SER A 334 10.93 -32.19 25.49
C SER A 334 11.48 -33.53 25.03
N ILE A 335 12.24 -33.57 23.93
CA ILE A 335 12.95 -34.76 23.44
C ILE A 335 14.01 -35.18 24.45
N TYR A 336 14.86 -34.25 24.90
CA TYR A 336 15.90 -34.51 25.89
C TYR A 336 15.32 -35.09 27.19
N ARG A 337 14.26 -34.48 27.73
CA ARG A 337 13.61 -34.95 28.96
C ARG A 337 13.01 -36.35 28.80
N ARG A 338 12.41 -36.65 27.65
CA ARG A 338 11.91 -38.00 27.33
C ARG A 338 13.05 -38.99 27.21
N TYR A 339 14.11 -38.64 26.49
CA TYR A 339 15.29 -39.49 26.36
C TYR A 339 15.93 -39.82 27.70
N LYS A 340 16.09 -38.84 28.61
CA LYS A 340 16.58 -39.08 29.97
C LYS A 340 15.69 -40.03 30.78
N LYS A 341 14.38 -40.02 30.55
CA LYS A 341 13.42 -40.89 31.25
C LYS A 341 13.34 -42.30 30.65
N THR A 342 13.43 -42.44 29.33
CA THR A 342 13.06 -43.68 28.63
C THR A 342 14.16 -44.31 27.79
N GLY A 343 15.26 -43.59 27.54
CA GLY A 343 16.33 -44.01 26.64
C GLY A 343 15.97 -44.05 25.15
N LYS A 344 14.68 -43.85 24.77
CA LYS A 344 14.24 -43.95 23.38
C LYS A 344 14.54 -42.70 22.56
N LYS A 345 15.05 -42.91 21.34
CA LYS A 345 15.36 -41.87 20.34
C LYS A 345 14.57 -42.00 19.04
N SER A 346 13.74 -43.03 18.89
CA SER A 346 12.98 -43.27 17.66
C SER A 346 11.72 -42.38 17.57
N LEU A 347 11.26 -42.17 16.34
CA LEU A 347 9.95 -41.58 16.05
C LEU A 347 8.86 -42.58 16.39
N PHE A 348 7.89 -42.16 17.21
CA PHE A 348 6.81 -43.04 17.67
C PHE A 348 6.03 -43.70 16.53
N PHE A 349 5.65 -42.92 15.52
CA PHE A 349 4.82 -43.39 14.41
C PHE A 349 5.54 -44.34 13.43
N LEU A 350 6.85 -44.55 13.58
CA LEU A 350 7.57 -45.59 12.83
C LEU A 350 7.49 -46.97 13.51
N SER A 351 6.86 -47.07 14.68
CA SER A 351 6.65 -48.34 15.37
C SER A 351 5.46 -49.08 14.74
N ILE A 352 5.76 -49.98 13.81
CA ILE A 352 4.77 -50.79 13.09
C ILE A 352 5.11 -52.27 13.32
N ASP A 353 4.21 -52.99 13.97
CA ASP A 353 4.37 -54.39 14.42
C ASP A 353 3.16 -55.25 14.06
N GLY A 354 2.84 -55.31 12.76
CA GLY A 354 1.76 -56.12 12.19
C GLY A 354 0.45 -55.36 12.01
N MET A 355 -0.64 -56.10 11.77
CA MET A 355 -1.98 -55.52 11.53
C MET A 355 -2.76 -55.33 12.82
N ASN A 356 -2.28 -54.43 13.69
CA ASN A 356 -2.97 -54.02 14.90
C ASN A 356 -3.42 -52.54 14.83
N ALA A 357 -4.33 -52.14 15.72
CA ALA A 357 -4.91 -50.78 15.71
C ALA A 357 -3.84 -49.69 15.79
N LYS A 358 -2.80 -49.89 16.59
CA LYS A 358 -1.67 -48.95 16.75
C LYS A 358 -0.88 -48.78 15.45
N SER A 359 -0.52 -49.89 14.81
CA SER A 359 0.16 -49.91 13.52
C SER A 359 -0.68 -49.23 12.44
N ILE A 360 -2.00 -49.47 12.41
CA ILE A 360 -2.93 -48.78 11.49
C ILE A 360 -2.94 -47.27 11.75
N GLY A 361 -3.06 -46.84 13.02
CA GLY A 361 -3.01 -45.42 13.38
C GLY A 361 -1.71 -44.75 12.95
N ASN A 362 -0.58 -45.42 13.13
CA ASN A 362 0.73 -44.95 12.71
C ASN A 362 0.90 -44.87 11.18
N ILE A 363 0.43 -45.86 10.44
CA ILE A 363 0.43 -45.85 8.96
C ILE A 363 -0.42 -44.68 8.43
N LEU A 364 -1.63 -44.49 8.99
CA LEU A 364 -2.49 -43.37 8.63
C LEU A 364 -1.84 -42.02 8.97
N CYS A 365 -1.10 -41.94 10.08
CA CYS A 365 -0.34 -40.74 10.41
C CYS A 365 0.72 -40.42 9.35
N ILE A 366 1.50 -41.41 8.92
CA ILE A 366 2.51 -41.25 7.85
C ILE A 366 1.83 -40.78 6.56
N LEU A 367 0.73 -41.44 6.17
CA LEU A 367 -0.04 -41.07 4.98
C LEU A 367 -0.55 -39.63 5.06
N GLY A 368 -1.13 -39.25 6.20
CA GLY A 368 -1.60 -37.88 6.44
C GLY A 368 -0.48 -36.85 6.32
N ILE A 369 0.70 -37.13 6.88
CA ILE A 369 1.88 -36.25 6.76
C ILE A 369 2.32 -36.11 5.30
N VAL A 370 2.40 -37.21 4.55
CA VAL A 370 2.81 -37.18 3.13
C VAL A 370 1.84 -36.35 2.30
N ILE A 371 0.54 -36.57 2.45
CA ILE A 371 -0.50 -35.78 1.77
C ILE A 371 -0.38 -34.30 2.15
N ALA A 372 -0.10 -33.99 3.42
CA ALA A 372 0.07 -32.62 3.89
C ALA A 372 1.29 -31.91 3.31
N PHE A 373 2.37 -32.63 2.98
CA PHE A 373 3.52 -32.02 2.30
C PHE A 373 3.24 -31.83 0.82
N LEU A 374 2.63 -32.83 0.17
CA LEU A 374 2.26 -32.72 -1.24
C LEU A 374 1.28 -31.56 -1.48
N SER A 375 0.33 -31.33 -0.56
CA SER A 375 -0.63 -30.23 -0.67
C SER A 375 0.00 -28.83 -0.73
N LEU A 376 1.24 -28.68 -0.23
CA LEU A 376 1.96 -27.40 -0.22
C LEU A 376 2.52 -27.03 -1.59
N LEU A 377 2.52 -27.97 -2.54
CA LEU A 377 3.02 -27.78 -3.91
C LEU A 377 1.91 -27.44 -4.92
N PHE A 378 0.65 -27.44 -4.48
CA PHE A 378 -0.51 -27.24 -5.34
C PHE A 378 -1.29 -25.98 -4.93
N PRO A 379 -2.01 -25.35 -5.88
CA PRO A 379 -2.89 -24.24 -5.57
C PRO A 379 -4.04 -24.66 -4.64
N TRP A 380 -4.58 -23.69 -3.91
CA TRP A 380 -5.61 -23.92 -2.89
C TRP A 380 -6.97 -23.35 -3.30
N TYR A 381 -6.98 -22.24 -4.03
CA TYR A 381 -8.17 -21.65 -4.61
C TYR A 381 -7.81 -20.87 -5.88
N SER A 382 -8.65 -20.96 -6.90
CA SER A 382 -8.45 -20.19 -8.13
C SER A 382 -9.78 -19.69 -8.68
N VAL A 383 -9.73 -18.51 -9.29
CA VAL A 383 -10.81 -17.94 -10.12
C VAL A 383 -10.24 -17.67 -11.49
N PHE A 384 -10.92 -18.18 -12.51
CA PHE A 384 -10.59 -18.06 -13.90
C PHE A 384 -11.72 -17.38 -14.66
N VAL A 385 -11.34 -16.59 -15.67
CA VAL A 385 -12.25 -15.95 -16.60
C VAL A 385 -11.81 -16.22 -18.04
N ASP A 386 -12.76 -16.34 -18.95
CA ASP A 386 -12.54 -16.32 -20.38
C ASP A 386 -13.56 -15.40 -21.05
N ILE A 387 -13.08 -14.33 -21.67
CA ILE A 387 -13.86 -13.33 -22.39
C ILE A 387 -13.63 -13.57 -23.88
N GLN A 388 -14.71 -13.93 -24.59
CA GLN A 388 -14.61 -14.47 -25.96
C GLN A 388 -14.42 -13.38 -27.03
N ALA A 389 -14.84 -12.14 -26.74
CA ALA A 389 -14.87 -11.04 -27.71
C ALA A 389 -14.72 -9.68 -27.04
N GLY A 390 -14.50 -8.65 -27.87
CA GLY A 390 -14.31 -7.27 -27.40
C GLY A 390 -12.87 -6.97 -26.99
N SER A 391 -12.68 -5.81 -26.37
CA SER A 391 -11.35 -5.27 -26.03
C SER A 391 -10.71 -5.89 -24.80
N TYR A 392 -11.47 -6.70 -24.05
CA TYR A 392 -10.99 -7.48 -22.91
C TYR A 392 -10.82 -8.97 -23.27
N LYS A 393 -10.80 -9.29 -24.57
CA LYS A 393 -10.69 -10.66 -25.04
C LYS A 393 -9.46 -11.34 -24.43
N THR A 394 -9.67 -12.50 -23.85
CA THR A 394 -8.61 -13.36 -23.32
C THR A 394 -8.16 -14.37 -24.37
N PRO A 395 -6.93 -14.89 -24.29
CA PRO A 395 -6.48 -16.00 -25.14
C PRO A 395 -7.14 -17.35 -24.77
N GLY A 396 -8.02 -17.37 -23.76
CA GLY A 396 -8.69 -18.52 -23.18
C GLY A 396 -8.90 -18.29 -21.68
N MET A 397 -9.02 -19.37 -20.90
CA MET A 397 -9.14 -19.28 -19.44
C MET A 397 -7.88 -18.69 -18.80
N VAL A 398 -7.99 -17.47 -18.29
CA VAL A 398 -6.92 -16.78 -17.57
C VAL A 398 -7.25 -16.68 -16.08
N LYS A 399 -6.24 -16.68 -15.21
CA LYS A 399 -6.42 -16.70 -13.75
C LYS A 399 -6.42 -15.27 -13.18
N ILE A 400 -7.55 -14.86 -12.60
CA ILE A 400 -7.71 -13.52 -11.99
C ILE A 400 -7.56 -13.52 -10.48
N ILE A 401 -7.87 -14.62 -9.79
CA ILE A 401 -7.62 -14.75 -8.35
C ILE A 401 -6.89 -16.06 -8.12
N SER A 402 -5.85 -16.03 -7.32
CA SER A 402 -5.21 -17.23 -6.80
C SER A 402 -4.93 -17.12 -5.32
N ILE A 403 -5.20 -18.21 -4.62
CA ILE A 403 -4.70 -18.46 -3.27
C ILE A 403 -3.88 -19.74 -3.37
N ASP A 404 -2.58 -19.64 -3.14
CA ASP A 404 -1.69 -20.78 -3.09
C ASP A 404 -0.67 -20.62 -1.97
N GLY A 405 -0.01 -21.72 -1.62
CA GLY A 405 0.91 -21.74 -0.50
C GLY A 405 2.28 -21.11 -0.79
N MET A 406 2.68 -20.90 -2.04
CA MET A 406 4.00 -20.39 -2.40
C MET A 406 3.98 -18.90 -2.69
N GLU A 407 3.03 -18.46 -3.51
CA GLU A 407 2.88 -17.07 -3.95
C GLU A 407 1.85 -16.30 -3.12
N GLY A 408 1.13 -16.97 -2.23
CA GLY A 408 0.17 -16.36 -1.32
C GLY A 408 -1.14 -16.01 -2.01
N ILE A 409 -1.60 -14.78 -1.86
CA ILE A 409 -2.84 -14.29 -2.49
C ILE A 409 -2.47 -13.35 -3.63
N LYS A 410 -3.03 -13.57 -4.81
CA LYS A 410 -2.93 -12.66 -5.95
C LYS A 410 -4.30 -12.36 -6.51
N LEU A 411 -4.50 -11.10 -6.90
CA LEU A 411 -5.64 -10.61 -7.63
C LEU A 411 -5.12 -9.84 -8.84
N ASN A 412 -5.52 -10.26 -10.03
CA ASN A 412 -5.19 -9.66 -11.30
C ASN A 412 -6.47 -9.07 -11.92
N LEU A 413 -6.35 -7.90 -12.53
CA LEU A 413 -7.40 -7.28 -13.31
C LEU A 413 -7.14 -7.46 -14.81
N MET A 414 -8.21 -7.32 -15.57
CA MET A 414 -8.17 -7.32 -17.02
C MET A 414 -7.88 -5.91 -17.52
N GLU A 415 -6.88 -5.77 -18.37
CA GLU A 415 -6.52 -4.51 -19.03
C GLU A 415 -6.83 -4.62 -20.52
N LYS A 416 -7.44 -3.55 -21.03
CA LYS A 416 -7.92 -3.46 -22.41
C LYS A 416 -6.75 -3.64 -23.38
N ASN A 417 -6.85 -4.60 -24.29
CA ASN A 417 -5.81 -4.94 -25.28
C ASN A 417 -4.43 -5.36 -24.72
N SER A 418 -4.23 -5.38 -23.40
CA SER A 418 -2.95 -5.68 -22.74
C SER A 418 -2.97 -6.97 -21.93
N GLY A 419 -4.14 -7.55 -21.65
CA GLY A 419 -4.27 -8.84 -20.98
C GLY A 419 -4.44 -8.72 -19.46
N LEU A 420 -3.76 -9.55 -18.67
CA LEU A 420 -3.85 -9.52 -17.21
C LEU A 420 -2.77 -8.65 -16.60
N VAL A 421 -3.14 -7.82 -15.64
CA VAL A 421 -2.19 -7.08 -14.81
C VAL A 421 -2.47 -7.31 -13.35
N GLN A 422 -1.40 -7.48 -12.57
CA GLN A 422 -1.49 -7.70 -11.14
C GLN A 422 -1.99 -6.43 -10.44
N PHE A 423 -3.10 -6.56 -9.71
CA PHE A 423 -3.75 -5.45 -8.99
C PHE A 423 -3.54 -5.52 -7.47
N PHE A 424 -3.44 -6.73 -6.92
CA PHE A 424 -3.12 -6.90 -5.51
C PHE A 424 -2.30 -8.17 -5.30
N SER A 425 -1.35 -8.09 -4.38
CA SER A 425 -0.59 -9.24 -3.94
C SER A 425 -0.35 -9.21 -2.45
N PHE A 426 -0.59 -10.36 -1.82
CA PHE A 426 -0.16 -10.63 -0.47
C PHE A 426 0.77 -11.83 -0.46
N PRO A 427 2.08 -11.62 -0.67
CA PRO A 427 3.06 -12.68 -0.92
C PRO A 427 3.52 -13.34 0.39
N ILE A 428 2.58 -13.89 1.17
CA ILE A 428 2.92 -14.76 2.30
C ILE A 428 3.02 -16.21 1.80
N PRO A 429 4.20 -16.84 1.89
CA PRO A 429 4.37 -18.23 1.50
C PRO A 429 3.81 -19.16 2.59
N PHE A 430 2.49 -19.32 2.64
CA PHE A 430 1.78 -20.16 3.62
C PHE A 430 2.31 -21.61 3.65
N SER A 431 2.88 -22.12 2.55
CA SER A 431 3.56 -23.41 2.46
C SER A 431 4.74 -23.51 3.43
N TYR A 432 5.56 -22.47 3.59
CA TYR A 432 6.63 -22.51 4.59
C TYR A 432 6.08 -22.52 6.01
N VAL A 433 5.02 -21.75 6.26
CA VAL A 433 4.36 -21.69 7.58
C VAL A 433 3.82 -23.07 7.97
N ILE A 434 3.08 -23.72 7.07
CA ILE A 434 2.52 -25.05 7.31
C ILE A 434 3.62 -26.11 7.33
N GLY A 435 4.58 -26.05 6.40
CA GLY A 435 5.70 -26.98 6.28
C GLY A 435 6.60 -27.03 7.51
N ILE A 436 6.99 -25.86 8.04
CA ILE A 436 7.71 -25.76 9.32
C ILE A 436 6.87 -26.34 10.46
N GLY A 437 5.56 -26.04 10.46
CA GLY A 437 4.61 -26.63 11.41
C GLY A 437 4.60 -28.17 11.37
N LEU A 438 4.61 -28.77 10.18
CA LEU A 438 4.68 -30.23 9.96
C LEU A 438 6.02 -30.81 10.40
N PHE A 439 7.12 -30.14 10.10
CA PHE A 439 8.45 -30.56 10.55
C PHE A 439 8.56 -30.59 12.09
N LEU A 440 8.13 -29.51 12.75
CA LEU A 440 8.07 -29.44 14.22
C LEU A 440 7.14 -30.50 14.81
N PHE A 441 6.04 -30.83 14.11
CA PHE A 441 5.15 -31.91 14.50
C PHE A 441 5.85 -33.27 14.48
N ILE A 442 6.58 -33.60 13.41
CA ILE A 442 7.35 -34.85 13.28
C ILE A 442 8.37 -34.97 14.42
N LEU A 443 9.20 -33.95 14.64
CA LEU A 443 10.17 -33.93 15.75
C LEU A 443 9.50 -34.14 17.11
N GLY A 444 8.28 -33.61 17.26
CA GLY A 444 7.45 -33.78 18.44
C GLY A 444 7.18 -35.24 18.86
N PHE A 445 7.36 -36.23 17.98
CA PHE A 445 7.15 -37.66 18.26
C PHE A 445 8.38 -38.41 18.77
N ILE A 446 9.58 -37.82 18.65
CA ILE A 446 10.81 -38.47 19.12
C ILE A 446 10.71 -38.77 20.61
N GLY A 447 10.86 -40.04 20.98
CA GLY A 447 10.84 -40.50 22.38
C GLY A 447 9.46 -40.54 23.05
N ILE A 448 8.34 -40.39 22.32
CA ILE A 448 7.00 -40.73 22.84
C ILE A 448 6.89 -42.26 23.01
N ILE A 449 6.16 -42.69 24.03
CA ILE A 449 5.85 -44.11 24.28
C ILE A 449 4.35 -44.33 24.47
N GLU A 450 3.65 -43.37 25.08
CA GLU A 450 2.21 -43.43 25.34
C GLU A 450 1.39 -43.17 24.07
N SER A 451 0.62 -44.18 23.64
CA SER A 451 -0.30 -44.09 22.50
C SER A 451 -1.32 -42.97 22.66
N ARG A 452 -1.89 -42.81 23.85
CA ARG A 452 -2.86 -41.73 24.13
C ARG A 452 -2.27 -40.33 23.89
N LYS A 453 -0.99 -40.14 24.22
CA LYS A 453 -0.27 -38.87 24.00
C LYS A 453 0.03 -38.64 22.52
N ALA A 454 0.39 -39.69 21.78
CA ALA A 454 0.59 -39.62 20.34
C ALA A 454 -0.72 -39.30 19.61
N GLY A 455 -1.81 -40.01 19.91
CA GLY A 455 -3.09 -39.80 19.26
C GLY A 455 -3.68 -38.41 19.48
N ARG A 456 -3.53 -37.82 20.68
CA ARG A 456 -3.91 -36.42 20.93
C ARG A 456 -3.14 -35.44 20.03
N LYS A 457 -1.85 -35.71 19.78
CA LYS A 457 -1.05 -34.89 18.86
C LYS A 457 -1.53 -35.05 17.42
N TYR A 458 -1.86 -36.28 16.97
CA TYR A 458 -2.43 -36.52 15.64
C TYR A 458 -3.71 -35.70 15.43
N ILE A 459 -4.67 -35.79 16.36
CA ILE A 459 -5.93 -35.02 16.31
C ILE A 459 -5.64 -33.51 16.27
N SER A 460 -4.79 -33.00 17.16
CA SER A 460 -4.47 -31.57 17.21
C SER A 460 -3.85 -31.06 15.90
N ARG A 461 -2.96 -31.85 15.28
CA ARG A 461 -2.39 -31.50 13.98
C ARG A 461 -3.43 -31.59 12.87
N GLY A 462 -4.28 -32.61 12.90
CA GLY A 462 -5.36 -32.79 11.93
C GLY A 462 -6.30 -31.58 11.89
N ILE A 463 -6.75 -31.11 13.05
CA ILE A 463 -7.56 -29.88 13.17
C ILE A 463 -6.84 -28.67 12.57
N LYS A 464 -5.54 -28.49 12.88
CA LYS A 464 -4.75 -27.35 12.38
C LYS A 464 -4.59 -27.36 10.86
N LEU A 465 -4.48 -28.53 10.24
CA LEU A 465 -4.36 -28.65 8.77
C LEU A 465 -5.68 -28.33 8.04
N MET A 466 -6.82 -28.40 8.72
CA MET A 466 -8.12 -28.02 8.14
C MET A 466 -8.38 -26.51 8.18
N VAL A 467 -7.64 -25.75 9.00
CA VAL A 467 -7.85 -24.30 9.15
C VAL A 467 -7.70 -23.52 7.84
N PRO A 468 -6.65 -23.74 7.00
CA PRO A 468 -6.53 -23.03 5.72
C PRO A 468 -7.74 -23.23 4.81
N PHE A 469 -8.28 -24.45 4.73
CA PHE A 469 -9.49 -24.75 3.95
C PHE A 469 -10.69 -23.93 4.43
N ILE A 470 -10.89 -23.84 5.75
CA ILE A 470 -11.98 -23.04 6.34
C ILE A 470 -11.78 -21.54 6.07
N LEU A 471 -10.56 -21.03 6.20
CA LEU A 471 -10.25 -19.63 5.95
C LEU A 471 -10.47 -19.24 4.49
N ILE A 472 -10.10 -20.09 3.54
CA ILE A 472 -10.34 -19.87 2.11
C ILE A 472 -11.85 -19.72 1.84
N ILE A 473 -12.66 -20.62 2.40
CA ILE A 473 -14.12 -20.54 2.26
C ILE A 473 -14.66 -19.26 2.89
N ALA A 474 -14.17 -18.89 4.08
CA ALA A 474 -14.59 -17.66 4.74
C ALA A 474 -14.24 -16.42 3.89
N VAL A 475 -13.05 -16.38 3.31
CA VAL A 475 -12.63 -15.29 2.40
C VAL A 475 -13.53 -15.26 1.15
N ALA A 476 -13.77 -16.41 0.50
CA ALA A 476 -14.64 -16.48 -0.67
C ALA A 476 -16.08 -16.02 -0.38
N ILE A 477 -16.61 -16.30 0.82
CA ILE A 477 -17.94 -15.82 1.26
C ILE A 477 -17.93 -14.30 1.51
N LEU A 478 -16.84 -13.77 2.05
CA LEU A 478 -16.73 -12.37 2.45
C LEU A 478 -16.26 -11.44 1.32
N ILE A 479 -15.81 -11.99 0.19
CA ILE A 479 -15.17 -11.22 -0.87
C ILE A 479 -16.09 -10.14 -1.48
N SER A 480 -17.40 -10.41 -1.56
CA SER A 480 -18.40 -9.45 -2.03
C SER A 480 -18.69 -8.30 -1.04
N ARG A 481 -18.12 -8.35 0.17
CA ARG A 481 -18.33 -7.34 1.23
C ARG A 481 -17.14 -6.40 1.40
N ILE A 482 -16.10 -6.51 0.58
CA ILE A 482 -14.89 -5.69 0.69
C ILE A 482 -15.23 -4.26 0.21
N PRO A 483 -15.22 -3.23 1.10
CA PRO A 483 -15.69 -1.89 0.77
C PRO A 483 -14.79 -1.11 -0.21
N SER A 484 -13.54 -1.54 -0.40
CA SER A 484 -12.47 -0.79 -1.05
C SER A 484 -12.48 -0.83 -2.59
N MET A 485 -13.61 -1.14 -3.23
CA MET A 485 -13.70 -1.27 -4.69
C MET A 485 -14.34 -0.06 -5.40
N GLN A 486 -14.61 1.03 -4.67
CA GLN A 486 -15.29 2.22 -5.21
C GLN A 486 -14.51 2.93 -6.34
N SER A 487 -13.21 2.66 -6.49
CA SER A 487 -12.34 3.25 -7.52
C SER A 487 -11.99 2.29 -8.66
N ILE A 488 -12.61 1.11 -8.74
CA ILE A 488 -12.28 0.11 -9.78
C ILE A 488 -13.24 0.25 -10.98
N PRO A 489 -12.74 0.25 -12.23
CA PRO A 489 -13.60 0.28 -13.42
C PRO A 489 -14.55 -0.90 -13.46
N TYR A 490 -15.77 -0.65 -13.95
CA TYR A 490 -16.82 -1.66 -14.09
C TYR A 490 -17.13 -2.36 -12.76
N GLN A 491 -17.22 -1.55 -11.71
CA GLN A 491 -17.54 -2.00 -10.36
C GLN A 491 -18.75 -2.93 -10.33
N ASP A 492 -19.77 -2.66 -11.15
CA ASP A 492 -20.96 -3.51 -11.25
C ASP A 492 -20.64 -4.91 -11.81
N ASP A 493 -19.86 -5.01 -12.89
CA ASP A 493 -19.40 -6.28 -13.47
C ASP A 493 -18.57 -7.08 -12.46
N ILE A 494 -17.63 -6.42 -11.78
CA ILE A 494 -16.78 -7.07 -10.76
C ILE A 494 -17.61 -7.51 -9.55
N LYS A 495 -18.55 -6.67 -9.11
CA LYS A 495 -19.45 -6.99 -8.02
C LYS A 495 -20.30 -8.20 -8.35
N GLU A 496 -20.84 -8.29 -9.57
CA GLU A 496 -21.59 -9.46 -10.02
C GLU A 496 -20.72 -10.73 -9.98
N ILE A 497 -19.49 -10.68 -10.49
CA ILE A 497 -18.53 -11.81 -10.41
C ILE A 497 -18.31 -12.23 -8.95
N MET A 498 -18.04 -11.27 -8.06
CA MET A 498 -17.80 -11.54 -6.64
C MET A 498 -19.04 -12.09 -5.92
N GLU A 499 -20.23 -11.62 -6.27
CA GLU A 499 -21.49 -12.13 -5.75
C GLU A 499 -21.69 -13.61 -6.14
N LYS A 500 -21.44 -13.97 -7.39
CA LYS A 500 -21.47 -15.38 -7.85
C LYS A 500 -20.53 -16.26 -7.06
N ILE A 501 -19.28 -15.84 -6.90
CA ILE A 501 -18.29 -16.56 -6.10
C ILE A 501 -18.77 -16.73 -4.65
N SER A 502 -19.25 -15.66 -4.04
CA SER A 502 -19.71 -15.68 -2.64
C SER A 502 -20.94 -16.56 -2.40
N SER A 503 -21.79 -16.72 -3.42
CA SER A 503 -23.01 -17.54 -3.36
C SER A 503 -22.73 -19.05 -3.44
N SER A 504 -21.65 -19.46 -4.13
CA SER A 504 -21.20 -20.85 -4.25
C SER A 504 -19.68 -20.95 -4.06
N PRO A 505 -19.16 -20.74 -2.84
CA PRO A 505 -17.73 -20.53 -2.62
C PRO A 505 -16.86 -21.77 -2.90
N LEU A 506 -17.44 -22.97 -2.90
CA LEU A 506 -16.69 -24.22 -3.07
C LEU A 506 -16.29 -24.49 -4.53
N LYS A 507 -17.19 -24.19 -5.47
CA LYS A 507 -17.01 -24.42 -6.90
C LYS A 507 -18.11 -23.69 -7.69
N GLY A 508 -17.76 -23.18 -8.86
CA GLY A 508 -18.71 -22.70 -9.85
C GLY A 508 -18.14 -22.68 -11.25
N ASP A 509 -19.05 -22.67 -12.22
CA ASP A 509 -18.78 -22.70 -13.66
C ASP A 509 -20.01 -22.09 -14.34
N GLU A 510 -19.94 -20.79 -14.65
CA GLU A 510 -21.08 -20.00 -15.12
C GLU A 510 -20.70 -19.13 -16.32
N ASN A 511 -21.63 -18.96 -17.25
CA ASN A 511 -21.51 -17.94 -18.29
C ASN A 511 -22.31 -16.71 -17.85
N LEU A 512 -21.65 -15.56 -17.80
CA LEU A 512 -22.22 -14.27 -17.45
C LEU A 512 -22.25 -13.37 -18.69
N LEU A 513 -23.25 -12.51 -18.76
CA LEU A 513 -23.32 -11.44 -19.75
C LEU A 513 -23.25 -10.13 -19.00
N LEU A 514 -22.06 -9.55 -18.96
CA LEU A 514 -21.77 -8.37 -18.18
C LEU A 514 -21.82 -7.12 -19.09
N PRO A 515 -22.30 -5.97 -18.59
CA PRO A 515 -22.44 -4.75 -19.39
C PRO A 515 -21.16 -4.30 -20.10
N ASN A 516 -20.00 -4.44 -19.44
CA ASN A 516 -18.73 -3.92 -19.94
C ASN A 516 -17.81 -5.02 -20.47
N TYR A 517 -17.70 -6.14 -19.74
CA TYR A 517 -16.88 -7.28 -20.18
C TYR A 517 -17.55 -8.16 -21.23
N GLY A 518 -18.85 -7.99 -21.48
CA GLY A 518 -19.59 -8.78 -22.46
C GLY A 518 -19.78 -10.23 -22.00
N SER A 519 -19.72 -11.19 -22.94
CA SER A 519 -19.87 -12.61 -22.62
C SER A 519 -18.59 -13.14 -21.98
N LEU A 520 -18.72 -13.50 -20.70
CA LEU A 520 -17.64 -13.96 -19.84
C LEU A 520 -17.97 -15.36 -19.33
N HIS A 521 -17.04 -16.31 -19.49
CA HIS A 521 -17.08 -17.61 -18.85
C HIS A 521 -16.29 -17.55 -17.54
N LEU A 522 -16.97 -17.69 -16.40
CA LEU A 522 -16.41 -17.63 -15.06
C LEU A 522 -16.29 -19.05 -14.49
N LYS A 523 -15.12 -19.41 -13.98
CA LYS A 523 -14.90 -20.68 -13.28
C LYS A 523 -14.10 -20.47 -12.02
N TRP A 524 -14.56 -21.03 -10.91
CA TRP A 524 -13.87 -20.89 -9.63
C TRP A 524 -14.01 -22.14 -8.77
N GLY A 525 -13.17 -22.23 -7.76
CA GLY A 525 -13.36 -23.19 -6.69
C GLY A 525 -12.11 -23.55 -5.94
N ILE A 526 -12.30 -24.49 -5.02
CA ILE A 526 -11.23 -25.08 -4.23
C ILE A 526 -10.37 -25.99 -5.10
N ASP A 527 -9.07 -25.73 -5.09
CA ASP A 527 -8.08 -26.52 -5.81
C ASP A 527 -7.58 -27.71 -4.99
N ILE A 528 -6.85 -28.60 -5.67
CA ILE A 528 -6.42 -29.89 -5.10
C ILE A 528 -5.57 -29.73 -3.82
N GLY A 529 -4.77 -28.67 -3.68
CA GLY A 529 -3.94 -28.49 -2.49
C GLY A 529 -4.78 -28.27 -1.22
N ALA A 530 -5.84 -27.47 -1.29
CA ALA A 530 -6.75 -27.28 -0.15
C ALA A 530 -7.54 -28.56 0.19
N ILE A 531 -7.97 -29.31 -0.83
CA ILE A 531 -8.62 -30.62 -0.65
C ILE A 531 -7.67 -31.60 0.04
N MET A 532 -6.41 -31.66 -0.38
CA MET A 532 -5.39 -32.52 0.23
C MET A 532 -5.11 -32.13 1.69
N LEU A 533 -5.07 -30.84 2.02
CA LEU A 533 -4.97 -30.38 3.42
C LEU A 533 -6.16 -30.84 4.27
N LEU A 534 -7.38 -30.74 3.73
CA LEU A 534 -8.60 -31.23 4.39
C LEU A 534 -8.54 -32.75 4.63
N ILE A 535 -8.20 -33.52 3.58
CA ILE A 535 -8.09 -34.99 3.65
C ILE A 535 -7.02 -35.41 4.65
N SER A 536 -5.85 -34.78 4.60
CA SER A 536 -4.77 -35.02 5.57
C SER A 536 -5.25 -34.75 7.00
N GLY A 537 -5.97 -33.64 7.20
CA GLY A 537 -6.56 -33.30 8.48
C GLY A 537 -7.48 -34.39 9.04
N ILE A 538 -8.40 -34.88 8.19
CA ILE A 538 -9.34 -35.95 8.52
C ILE A 538 -8.60 -37.25 8.84
N ILE A 539 -7.63 -37.64 8.00
CA ILE A 539 -6.81 -38.85 8.20
C ILE A 539 -6.09 -38.80 9.55
N LEU A 540 -5.49 -37.67 9.90
CA LEU A 540 -4.79 -37.50 11.19
C LEU A 540 -5.74 -37.55 12.39
N ILE A 541 -6.97 -37.04 12.25
CA ILE A 541 -7.98 -37.15 13.31
C ILE A 541 -8.37 -38.62 13.50
N ILE A 542 -8.66 -39.35 12.41
CA ILE A 542 -8.99 -40.78 12.45
C ILE A 542 -7.83 -41.58 13.05
N ALA A 543 -6.60 -41.34 12.58
CA ALA A 543 -5.38 -41.95 13.11
C ALA A 543 -5.27 -41.75 14.63
N GLY A 544 -5.53 -40.52 15.10
CA GLY A 544 -5.47 -40.21 16.52
C GLY A 544 -6.57 -40.85 17.35
N ILE A 545 -7.79 -40.98 16.83
CA ILE A 545 -8.88 -41.69 17.50
C ILE A 545 -8.55 -43.18 17.64
N ILE A 546 -8.03 -43.80 16.57
CA ILE A 546 -7.60 -45.20 16.58
C ILE A 546 -6.48 -45.40 17.59
N GLU A 547 -5.47 -44.52 17.58
CA GLU A 547 -4.32 -44.59 18.48
C GLU A 547 -4.71 -44.42 19.95
N ILE A 548 -5.69 -43.57 20.27
CA ILE A 548 -6.21 -43.41 21.64
C ILE A 548 -7.01 -44.64 22.09
N LYS A 549 -7.72 -45.30 21.17
CA LYS A 549 -8.56 -46.48 21.46
C LYS A 549 -7.78 -47.79 21.48
N ALA A 550 -6.60 -47.85 20.86
CA ALA A 550 -5.71 -48.98 20.98
C ALA A 550 -5.36 -49.18 22.47
N LYS A 551 -5.70 -50.35 23.02
CA LYS A 551 -5.34 -50.69 24.41
C LYS A 551 -3.82 -50.58 24.55
N GLU A 552 -3.36 -49.94 25.63
CA GLU A 552 -1.95 -50.06 26.01
C GLU A 552 -1.72 -51.53 26.35
N GLU A 553 -1.16 -52.30 25.41
CA GLU A 553 -0.62 -53.61 25.74
C GLU A 553 0.48 -53.37 26.77
N VAL A 554 0.14 -53.65 28.02
CA VAL A 554 1.07 -53.73 29.14
C VAL A 554 2.12 -54.76 28.73
N LYS A 555 3.32 -54.28 28.36
CA LYS A 555 4.52 -55.10 28.33
C LYS A 555 5.23 -54.99 29.66
#